data_AF-A0A523D6R2-F1
#
_entry.id   AF-A0A523D6R2-F1
#
_cell.length_a   1.000
_cell.length_b   1.000
_cell.length_c   1.000
_cell.angle_alpha   90.00
_cell.angle_beta   90.00
_cell.angle_gamma   90.00
#
_symmetry.space_group_name_H-M   'P 1'
#
loop_
_entity.id
_entity.type
_entity.pdbx_description
1 polymer ?
#
loop_
_entity_poly.entity_id
_entity_poly.type
_entity_poly.pdbx_seq_one_letter_code
_entity_poly.pdbx_strand_id
1 'polypeptide(L)'
;MKPICIPCQRFFKVIKNDYYFTEGSPAIRGTNPGIEEKERWQPYRVWAGDQYKCPGCGTEIVSGIGAGPLAIKHEPDFKEKHDTLGADRLQVNG
;
A
#
# COMPACT_ATOMS: atom_id res chain seq x y z
N MET A 1 -5.73 12.79 11.32
CA MET A 1 -6.36 11.90 12.34
C MET A 1 -5.32 10.87 12.78
N LYS A 2 -5.24 10.47 14.06
CA LYS A 2 -4.27 9.47 14.53
C LYS A 2 -4.92 8.08 14.66
N PRO A 3 -4.44 7.04 13.98
CA PRO A 3 -5.02 5.71 14.09
C PRO A 3 -4.85 5.11 15.50
N ILE A 4 -5.81 4.28 15.92
CA ILE A 4 -5.80 3.57 17.21
C ILE A 4 -5.79 2.06 16.96
N CYS A 5 -4.92 1.36 17.68
CA CYS A 5 -4.85 -0.10 17.67
C CYS A 5 -5.97 -0.66 18.54
N ILE A 6 -6.93 -1.37 17.94
CA ILE A 6 -8.09 -1.93 18.65
C ILE A 6 -7.64 -2.96 19.71
N PRO A 7 -6.77 -3.94 19.42
CA PRO A 7 -6.35 -4.90 20.45
C PRO A 7 -5.59 -4.27 21.62
N CYS A 8 -4.75 -3.27 21.36
CA CYS A 8 -3.88 -2.69 22.38
C CYS A 8 -4.44 -1.44 23.07
N GLN A 9 -5.49 -0.82 22.51
CA GLN A 9 -6.03 0.47 22.94
C GLN A 9 -4.94 1.56 23.00
N ARG A 10 -4.03 1.57 22.02
CA ARG A 10 -2.91 2.51 21.92
C ARG A 10 -2.96 3.26 20.59
N PHE A 11 -2.53 4.52 20.60
CA PHE A 11 -2.27 5.24 19.37
C PHE A 11 -1.10 4.60 18.61
N PHE A 12 -1.25 4.46 17.30
CA PHE A 12 -0.13 4.10 16.46
C PHE A 12 0.90 5.23 16.40
N LYS A 13 2.17 4.87 16.24
CA LYS A 13 3.26 5.80 15.98
C LYS A 13 3.57 5.81 14.48
N VAL A 14 3.74 6.99 13.91
CA VAL A 14 4.26 7.14 12.54
C VAL A 14 5.68 6.56 12.47
N ILE A 15 5.94 5.71 11.48
CA ILE A 15 7.29 5.24 11.14
C ILE A 15 7.83 6.01 9.94
N LYS A 16 7.02 6.18 8.90
CA LYS A 16 7.41 6.82 7.66
C LYS A 16 6.23 7.63 7.11
N ASN A 17 6.44 8.93 6.95
CA ASN A 17 5.56 9.76 6.13
C ASN A 17 5.93 9.56 4.66
N ASP A 18 4.98 9.85 3.76
CA ASP A 18 5.19 9.70 2.31
C ASP A 18 5.66 8.28 1.96
N TYR A 19 4.99 7.29 2.56
CA TYR A 19 5.16 5.89 2.23
C TYR A 19 4.46 5.60 0.91
N TYR A 20 5.26 5.33 -0.12
CA TYR A 20 4.79 4.93 -1.43
C TYR A 20 4.63 3.42 -1.53
N PHE A 21 3.54 2.99 -2.13
CA PHE A 21 3.23 1.57 -2.33
C PHE A 21 2.40 1.37 -3.59
N THR A 22 2.33 0.13 -4.05
CA THR A 22 1.65 -0.22 -5.29
C THR A 22 0.43 -1.08 -4.99
N GLU A 23 -0.74 -0.67 -5.48
CA GLU A 23 -1.91 -1.54 -5.57
C GLU A 23 -1.73 -2.52 -6.75
N GLY A 24 -1.92 -3.80 -6.48
CA GLY A 24 -1.88 -4.86 -7.48
C GLY A 24 -3.23 -5.05 -8.17
N SER A 25 -3.19 -5.40 -9.46
CA SER A 25 -4.33 -6.00 -10.17
C SER A 25 -4.03 -7.47 -10.49
N PRO A 26 -5.05 -8.33 -10.64
CA PRO A 26 -4.84 -9.72 -11.07
C PRO A 26 -4.08 -9.79 -12.39
N ALA A 27 -3.00 -10.56 -12.41
CA ALA A 27 -2.28 -10.94 -13.64
C ALA A 27 -2.98 -12.11 -14.34
N ILE A 28 -3.65 -12.97 -13.57
CA ILE A 28 -4.36 -14.17 -14.05
C ILE A 28 -5.86 -14.01 -13.78
N ARG A 29 -6.70 -14.31 -14.77
CA ARG A 29 -8.16 -14.33 -14.60
C ARG A 29 -8.56 -15.36 -13.53
N GLY A 30 -9.46 -14.98 -12.63
CA GLY A 30 -9.92 -15.85 -11.53
C GLY A 30 -9.01 -15.86 -10.31
N THR A 31 -8.05 -14.93 -10.21
CA THR A 31 -7.31 -14.72 -8.96
C THR A 31 -8.27 -14.18 -7.90
N ASN A 32 -8.39 -14.91 -6.78
CA ASN A 32 -9.19 -14.45 -5.64
C ASN A 32 -8.49 -13.25 -4.97
N PRO A 33 -9.27 -12.25 -4.55
CA PRO A 33 -8.72 -11.12 -3.80
C PRO A 33 -8.14 -11.60 -2.45
N GLY A 34 -7.14 -10.87 -1.93
CA GLY A 34 -6.50 -11.17 -0.66
C GLY A 34 -5.47 -12.31 -0.65
N ILE A 35 -5.22 -13.00 -1.77
CA ILE A 35 -4.15 -14.00 -1.86
C ILE A 35 -2.83 -13.31 -2.23
N GLU A 36 -1.86 -13.23 -1.33
CA GLU A 36 -0.53 -12.62 -1.58
C GLU A 36 0.45 -13.49 -2.40
N GLU A 37 -0.04 -14.26 -3.37
CA GLU A 37 0.84 -14.98 -4.32
C GLU A 37 1.35 -13.98 -5.37
N LYS A 38 2.60 -13.52 -5.22
CA LYS A 38 3.19 -12.45 -6.05
C LYS A 38 3.02 -12.66 -7.55
N GLU A 39 3.10 -13.91 -8.01
CA GLU A 39 3.01 -14.28 -9.42
C GLU A 39 1.60 -14.06 -10.01
N ARG A 40 0.57 -13.94 -9.16
CA ARG A 40 -0.81 -13.69 -9.56
C ARG A 40 -1.18 -12.22 -9.64
N TRP A 41 -0.27 -11.33 -9.26
CA TRP A 41 -0.53 -9.89 -9.20
C TRP A 41 0.50 -9.12 -10.01
N GLN A 42 0.05 -8.03 -10.59
CA GLN A 42 0.88 -7.10 -11.34
C GLN A 42 0.68 -5.67 -10.82
N PRO A 43 1.73 -4.84 -10.77
CA PRO A 43 1.63 -3.42 -10.44
C PRO A 43 0.53 -2.73 -11.23
N TYR A 44 -0.34 -1.96 -10.55
CA TYR A 44 -1.45 -1.26 -11.21
C TYR A 44 -1.53 0.23 -10.88
N ARG A 45 -1.52 0.60 -9.60
CA ARG A 45 -1.60 2.00 -9.18
C ARG A 45 -0.56 2.29 -8.11
N VAL A 46 0.12 3.43 -8.22
CA VAL A 46 1.04 3.92 -7.19
C VAL A 46 0.27 4.85 -6.27
N TRP A 47 0.39 4.63 -4.97
CA TRP A 47 -0.27 5.39 -3.93
C TRP A 47 0.74 5.99 -2.96
N ALA A 48 0.34 7.04 -2.27
CA ALA A 48 1.04 7.60 -1.12
C ALA A 48 0.13 7.57 0.10
N GLY A 49 0.73 7.28 1.24
CA GLY A 49 0.12 7.44 2.55
C GLY A 49 1.20 7.50 3.63
N ASP A 50 0.82 7.34 4.88
CA ASP A 50 1.75 7.28 6.00
C ASP A 50 1.74 5.88 6.60
N GLN A 51 2.93 5.34 6.86
CA GLN A 51 3.10 4.05 7.53
C GLN A 51 3.15 4.25 9.04
N TYR A 52 2.31 3.50 9.74
CA TYR A 52 2.14 3.52 11.18
C TYR A 52 2.44 2.16 11.80
N LYS A 53 2.93 2.14 13.04
CA LYS A 53 3.12 0.91 13.82
C LYS A 53 2.59 1.04 15.24
N CYS A 54 1.91 -0.01 15.71
CA CYS A 54 1.46 -0.09 17.09
C CYS A 54 2.65 -0.41 17.99
N PRO A 55 2.95 0.40 19.03
CA PRO A 55 4.04 0.13 19.97
C PRO A 55 3.72 -1.03 20.94
N GLY A 56 2.49 -1.55 20.94
CA GLY A 56 2.08 -2.70 21.75
C GLY A 56 2.29 -4.03 21.03
N CYS A 57 1.49 -4.30 20.01
CA CYS A 57 1.50 -5.58 19.28
C CYS A 57 2.40 -5.59 18.03
N GLY A 58 2.97 -4.45 17.63
CA GLY A 58 3.81 -4.36 16.44
C GLY A 58 3.06 -4.37 15.11
N THR A 59 1.73 -4.48 15.09
CA THR A 59 0.91 -4.35 13.86
C THR A 59 1.26 -3.06 13.12
N GLU A 60 1.35 -3.16 11.80
CA GLU A 60 1.60 -2.03 10.90
C GLU A 60 0.38 -1.78 10.04
N ILE A 61 0.11 -0.50 9.75
CA ILE A 61 -0.95 -0.07 8.84
C ILE A 61 -0.44 1.08 7.98
N VAL A 62 -1.08 1.27 6.82
CA VAL A 62 -0.96 2.50 6.03
C VAL A 62 -2.28 3.27 6.16
N SER A 63 -2.21 4.58 6.42
CA SER A 63 -3.37 5.45 6.51
C SER A 63 -3.07 6.82 5.90
N GLY A 64 -4.07 7.70 5.84
CA GLY A 64 -3.90 9.01 5.19
C GLY A 64 -3.67 8.90 3.67
N ILE A 65 -4.20 7.85 3.04
CA ILE A 65 -4.02 7.62 1.61
C ILE A 65 -4.72 8.73 0.82
N GLY A 66 -4.03 9.28 -0.17
CA GLY A 66 -4.57 10.33 -1.03
C GLY A 66 -5.86 9.91 -1.75
N ALA A 67 -6.67 10.89 -2.16
CA ALA A 67 -7.96 10.64 -2.83
C ALA A 67 -7.82 9.92 -4.19
N GLY A 68 -6.63 9.98 -4.80
CA GLY A 68 -6.32 9.31 -6.05
C GLY A 68 -4.88 8.82 -6.09
N PRO A 69 -4.57 7.89 -7.02
CA PRO A 69 -3.22 7.40 -7.19
C PRO A 69 -2.30 8.47 -7.80
N LEU A 70 -1.00 8.37 -7.53
CA LEU A 70 0.03 9.21 -8.14
C LEU A 70 0.37 8.81 -9.58
N ALA A 71 0.14 7.54 -9.90
CA ALA A 71 0.33 6.97 -11.23
C ALA A 71 -0.58 5.75 -11.44
N ILE A 72 -1.02 5.54 -12.67
CA ILE A 72 -1.80 4.37 -13.09
C ILE A 72 -1.04 3.65 -14.21
N LYS A 73 -1.04 2.32 -14.22
CA LYS A 73 -0.23 1.48 -15.14
C LYS A 73 -0.30 1.86 -16.62
N HIS A 74 -1.43 2.39 -17.07
CA HIS A 74 -1.64 2.77 -18.48
C HIS A 74 -1.05 4.13 -18.84
N GLU A 75 -0.57 4.89 -17.86
CA GLU A 75 0.08 6.18 -18.07
C GLU A 75 1.54 5.97 -18.51
N PRO A 76 2.07 6.80 -19.44
CA PRO A 76 3.41 6.62 -19.99
C PRO A 76 4.54 6.69 -18.95
N ASP A 77 4.34 7.45 -17.87
CA ASP A 77 5.31 7.72 -16.81
C ASP A 77 5.18 6.77 -15.61
N PHE A 78 4.30 5.77 -15.68
CA PHE A 78 4.03 4.87 -14.55
C PHE A 78 5.30 4.19 -14.03
N LYS A 79 6.11 3.62 -14.94
CA LYS A 79 7.33 2.90 -14.57
C LYS A 79 8.35 3.84 -13.90
N GLU A 80 8.53 5.03 -14.48
CA GLU A 80 9.45 6.03 -13.94
C GLU A 80 9.02 6.47 -12.53
N LYS A 81 7.73 6.76 -12.32
CA LYS A 81 7.19 7.12 -11.01
C LYS A 81 7.30 5.98 -10.01
N HIS A 82 6.95 4.75 -10.41
CA HIS A 82 7.06 3.56 -9.56
C HIS A 82 8.51 3.39 -9.04
N ASP A 83 9.48 3.42 -9.95
CA ASP A 83 10.89 3.20 -9.64
C ASP A 83 11.47 4.37 -8.82
N THR A 84 11.15 5.62 -9.18
CA THR A 84 11.67 6.81 -8.49
C THR A 84 11.12 6.95 -7.07
N LEU A 85 9.85 6.61 -6.87
CA LEU A 85 9.20 6.68 -5.55
C LEU A 85 9.52 5.45 -4.68
N GLY A 86 10.14 4.41 -5.24
CA GLY A 86 10.42 3.15 -4.54
C GLY A 86 9.15 2.45 -4.08
N ALA A 87 8.11 2.44 -4.92
CA ALA A 87 6.77 1.94 -4.61
C ALA A 87 6.66 0.39 -4.69
N ASP A 88 7.74 -0.33 -4.37
CA ASP A 88 7.89 -1.78 -4.63
C ASP A 88 6.98 -2.66 -3.76
N ARG A 89 6.43 -2.09 -2.67
CA ARG A 89 5.54 -2.79 -1.75
C ARG A 89 4.18 -2.96 -2.41
N LEU A 90 3.93 -4.15 -2.94
CA LEU A 90 2.64 -4.54 -3.50
C LEU A 90 1.60 -4.74 -2.39
N GLN A 91 0.41 -4.16 -2.57
CA GLN A 91 -0.78 -4.34 -1.75
C GLN A 91 -1.87 -4.93 -2.64
N VAL A 92 -2.49 -6.02 -2.19
CA VAL A 92 -3.54 -6.70 -2.94
C VAL A 92 -4.87 -6.39 -2.28
N ASN A 93 -5.89 -6.06 -3.08
CA ASN A 93 -7.21 -5.83 -2.52
C ASN A 93 -7.82 -7.19 -2.11
N GLY A 94 -8.45 -7.21 -0.94
CA GLY A 94 -9.11 -8.37 -0.32
C GLY A 94 -10.58 -8.50 -0.72
#